data_AF-A0A9P8IS28-F1
#
_entry.id   AF-A0A9P8IS28-F1
#
_cell.length_a   1.000
_cell.length_b   1.000
_cell.length_c   1.000
_cell.angle_alpha   90.00
_cell.angle_beta   90.00
_cell.angle_gamma   90.00
#
_symmetry.space_group_name_H-M   'P 1'
#
loop_
_entity.id
_entity.type
_entity.pdbx_description
1 polymer ?
#
loop_
_entity_poly.entity_id
_entity_poly.type
_entity_poly.pdbx_seq_one_letter_code
_entity_poly.pdbx_strand_id
1 'polypeptide(L)'
;MVTSPSDTLTAPSVESQGEGLKMASAYFELARQSLGMLDQSLLAAQCHFFAGVYHIFTLAPLRAWSQFEHAASTFYIYWKYLSREEAQPTRLARSFYWSCLKSQVELGLDLQLPQSVLKDLNDAGSELPTPPEINASHPRHAIFPPPGEALAEDLGSVQEESWYYYLTEITQKV
;
A
#
# COMPACT_ATOMS: atom_id res chain seq x y z
N MET A 1 -48.51 -21.33 3.51
CA MET A 1 -48.07 -19.98 3.96
C MET A 1 -47.31 -20.17 5.26
N VAL A 2 -45.99 -20.39 5.18
CA VAL A 2 -45.09 -20.47 6.34
C VAL A 2 -43.89 -19.62 5.98
N THR A 3 -43.78 -18.46 6.63
CA THR A 3 -42.66 -17.53 6.51
C THR A 3 -41.51 -18.05 7.36
N SER A 4 -40.36 -18.33 6.74
CA SER A 4 -39.11 -18.62 7.46
C SER A 4 -38.48 -17.31 7.95
N PRO A 5 -37.87 -17.28 9.15
CA PRO A 5 -37.24 -16.09 9.67
C PRO A 5 -35.80 -15.95 9.17
N SER A 6 -35.55 -14.81 8.54
CA SER A 6 -34.35 -13.97 8.55
C SER A 6 -33.00 -14.59 8.95
N ASP A 7 -32.12 -14.76 7.96
CA ASP A 7 -30.68 -14.87 8.15
C ASP A 7 -30.13 -13.60 8.83
N THR A 8 -29.69 -13.74 10.06
CA THR A 8 -29.04 -12.67 10.82
C THR A 8 -27.55 -12.67 10.49
N LEU A 9 -27.14 -11.77 9.59
CA LEU A 9 -25.73 -11.46 9.32
C LEU A 9 -25.05 -11.02 10.63
N THR A 10 -24.31 -11.94 11.23
CA THR A 10 -23.61 -11.72 12.49
C THR A 10 -22.36 -10.90 12.20
N ALA A 11 -22.38 -9.61 12.57
CA ALA A 11 -21.19 -8.77 12.55
C ALA A 11 -20.07 -9.45 13.37
N PRO A 12 -18.79 -9.36 12.95
CA PRO A 12 -17.71 -9.97 13.70
C PRO A 12 -17.68 -9.41 15.14
N SER A 13 -17.78 -10.29 16.13
CA SER A 13 -17.69 -9.94 17.54
C SER A 13 -16.36 -9.21 17.83
N VAL A 14 -16.38 -8.26 18.76
CA VAL A 14 -15.19 -7.50 19.23
C VAL A 14 -14.07 -8.46 19.67
N GLU A 15 -14.42 -9.63 20.21
CA GLU A 15 -13.47 -10.68 20.58
C GLU A 15 -12.72 -11.26 19.38
N SER A 16 -13.43 -11.50 18.26
CA SER A 16 -12.83 -11.99 17.00
C SER A 16 -11.87 -10.97 16.39
N GLN A 17 -12.19 -9.67 16.50
CA GLN A 17 -11.28 -8.60 16.07
C GLN A 17 -10.00 -8.54 16.93
N GLY A 18 -10.14 -8.75 18.25
CA GLY A 18 -9.00 -8.81 19.17
C GLY A 18 -8.05 -9.98 18.89
N GLU A 19 -8.59 -11.14 18.50
CA GLU A 19 -7.79 -12.29 18.06
C GLU A 19 -7.06 -12.02 16.74
N GLY A 20 -7.73 -11.39 15.77
CA GLY A 20 -7.13 -10.97 14.50
C GLY A 20 -5.94 -10.02 14.68
N LEU A 21 -6.06 -9.04 15.58
CA LEU A 21 -4.97 -8.10 15.89
C LEU A 21 -3.76 -8.79 16.53
N LYS A 22 -3.99 -9.72 17.45
CA LYS A 22 -2.92 -10.53 18.07
C LYS A 22 -2.20 -11.40 17.04
N MET A 23 -2.95 -11.98 16.11
CA MET A 23 -2.38 -12.76 15.02
C MET A 23 -1.54 -11.89 14.09
N ALA A 24 -2.05 -10.72 13.72
CA ALA A 24 -1.34 -9.77 12.87
C ALA A 24 -0.03 -9.28 13.52
N SER A 25 -0.02 -9.00 14.82
CA SER A 25 1.20 -8.61 15.52
C SER A 25 2.22 -9.75 15.57
N ALA A 26 1.80 -10.99 15.80
CA ALA A 26 2.69 -12.15 15.77
C ALA A 26 3.34 -12.34 14.39
N TYR A 27 2.55 -12.25 13.30
CA TYR A 27 3.10 -12.33 11.94
C TYR A 27 4.06 -11.18 11.63
N PHE A 28 3.72 -9.95 12.04
CA PHE A 28 4.59 -8.80 11.81
C PHE A 28 5.92 -8.94 12.56
N GLU A 29 5.91 -9.41 13.80
CA GLU A 29 7.14 -9.62 14.57
C GLU A 29 8.07 -10.66 13.93
N LEU A 30 7.51 -11.72 13.36
CA LEU A 30 8.30 -12.70 12.58
C LEU A 30 8.85 -12.07 11.30
N ALA A 31 8.03 -11.32 10.55
CA ALA A 31 8.45 -10.66 9.32
C ALA A 31 9.57 -9.63 9.58
N ARG A 32 9.50 -8.89 10.69
CA ARG A 32 10.48 -7.88 11.08
C ARG A 32 11.89 -8.42 11.25
N GLN A 33 12.03 -9.67 11.66
CA GLN A 33 13.35 -10.33 11.77
C GLN A 33 14.01 -10.51 10.40
N SER A 34 13.19 -10.74 9.36
CA SER A 34 13.69 -10.90 7.99
C SER A 34 14.04 -9.57 7.31
N LEU A 35 13.38 -8.46 7.70
CA LEU A 35 13.61 -7.13 7.11
C LEU A 35 15.09 -6.71 7.19
N GLY A 36 15.77 -6.99 8.31
CA GLY A 36 17.17 -6.63 8.50
C GLY A 36 18.17 -7.42 7.66
N MET A 37 17.72 -8.49 6.99
CA MET A 37 18.56 -9.36 6.16
C MET A 37 18.35 -9.15 4.65
N LEU A 38 17.51 -8.18 4.26
CA LEU A 38 17.20 -7.94 2.85
C LEU A 38 18.32 -7.18 2.14
N ASP A 39 18.67 -7.63 0.94
CA ASP A 39 19.61 -6.93 0.05
C ASP A 39 18.98 -5.67 -0.55
N GLN A 40 19.83 -4.70 -0.91
CA GLN A 40 19.42 -3.46 -1.59
C GLN A 40 18.71 -3.77 -2.90
N SER A 41 17.37 -3.72 -2.87
CA SER A 41 16.50 -4.15 -3.96
C SER A 41 15.15 -3.43 -3.88
N LEU A 42 14.40 -3.46 -4.98
CA LEU A 42 13.03 -2.97 -4.99
C LEU A 42 12.15 -3.71 -3.98
N LEU A 43 12.35 -5.02 -3.83
CA LEU A 43 11.62 -5.83 -2.86
C LEU A 43 11.90 -5.37 -1.43
N ALA A 44 13.15 -5.08 -1.08
CA ALA A 44 13.50 -4.55 0.23
C ALA A 44 12.80 -3.22 0.51
N ALA A 45 12.78 -2.31 -0.47
CA ALA A 45 12.05 -1.05 -0.35
C ALA A 45 10.55 -1.29 -0.13
N GLN A 46 9.93 -2.22 -0.87
CA GLN A 46 8.53 -2.60 -0.69
C GLN A 46 8.25 -3.19 0.69
N CYS A 47 9.12 -4.06 1.19
CA CYS A 47 8.96 -4.66 2.52
C CYS A 47 9.01 -3.60 3.63
N HIS A 48 9.95 -2.66 3.57
CA HIS A 48 9.98 -1.51 4.49
C HIS A 48 8.73 -0.63 4.37
N PHE A 49 8.27 -0.36 3.15
CA PHE A 49 7.03 0.40 2.93
C PHE A 49 5.82 -0.29 3.59
N PHE A 50 5.64 -1.60 3.40
CA PHE A 50 4.55 -2.34 4.03
C PHE A 50 4.69 -2.39 5.56
N ALA A 51 5.91 -2.41 6.10
CA ALA A 51 6.12 -2.26 7.54
C ALA A 51 5.68 -0.88 8.05
N GLY A 52 5.91 0.17 7.25
CA GLY A 52 5.38 1.51 7.53
C GLY A 52 3.85 1.55 7.52
N VAL A 53 3.23 0.95 6.51
CA VAL A 53 1.77 0.83 6.40
C VAL A 53 1.18 0.11 7.60
N TYR A 54 1.78 -1.01 8.02
CA TYR A 54 1.38 -1.71 9.25
C TYR A 54 1.42 -0.77 10.47
N HIS A 55 2.50 0.01 10.62
CA HIS A 55 2.61 0.95 11.72
C HIS A 55 1.53 2.04 11.70
N ILE A 56 1.11 2.52 10.52
CA ILE A 56 -0.05 3.43 10.40
C ILE A 56 -1.32 2.77 10.93
N PHE A 57 -1.61 1.53 10.52
CA PHE A 57 -2.80 0.80 11.00
C PHE A 57 -2.77 0.50 12.50
N THR A 58 -1.58 0.45 13.11
CA THR A 58 -1.41 0.30 14.56
C THR A 58 -1.24 1.63 15.31
N LEU A 59 -1.54 2.77 14.67
CA LEU A 59 -1.46 4.11 15.24
C LEU A 59 -0.05 4.47 15.78
N ALA A 60 1.00 4.02 15.09
CA ALA A 60 2.40 4.27 15.42
C ALA A 60 3.09 5.14 14.33
N PRO A 61 2.68 6.40 14.13
CA PRO A 61 3.07 7.20 12.97
C PRO A 61 4.57 7.53 12.91
N LEU A 62 5.24 7.70 14.06
CA LEU A 62 6.70 7.92 14.08
C LEU A 62 7.49 6.67 13.65
N ARG A 63 7.00 5.47 14.00
CA ARG A 63 7.60 4.22 13.52
C ARG A 63 7.33 4.02 12.04
N ALA A 64 6.11 4.37 11.61
CA ALA A 64 5.75 4.35 10.19
C ALA A 64 6.67 5.27 9.37
N TRP A 65 6.88 6.49 9.83
CA TRP A 65 7.82 7.43 9.21
C TRP A 65 9.21 6.84 9.04
N SER A 66 9.80 6.27 10.10
CA SER A 66 11.13 5.67 10.02
C SER A 66 11.20 4.54 8.99
N GLN A 67 10.15 3.72 8.87
CA GLN A 67 10.09 2.68 7.85
C GLN A 67 9.92 3.26 6.44
N PHE A 68 9.13 4.32 6.28
CA PHE A 68 9.01 5.00 4.99
C PHE A 68 10.33 5.66 4.58
N GLU A 69 11.07 6.26 5.50
CA GLU A 69 12.39 6.84 5.24
C GLU A 69 13.36 5.76 4.75
N HIS A 70 13.43 4.61 5.43
CA HIS A 70 14.26 3.49 4.98
C HIS A 70 13.83 2.97 3.61
N ALA A 71 12.52 2.87 3.35
CA ALA A 71 11.98 2.46 2.07
C ALA A 71 12.39 3.42 0.95
N ALA A 72 12.31 4.73 1.18
CA ALA A 72 12.72 5.75 0.22
C ALA A 72 14.23 5.73 -0.05
N SER A 73 15.04 5.66 1.00
CA SER A 73 16.50 5.59 0.88
C SER A 73 16.95 4.34 0.12
N THR A 74 16.33 3.18 0.40
CA THR A 74 16.57 1.92 -0.32
C THR A 74 16.16 2.03 -1.80
N PHE A 75 14.98 2.56 -2.06
CA PHE A 75 14.50 2.76 -3.43
C PHE A 75 15.36 3.75 -4.21
N TYR A 76 15.85 4.80 -3.56
CA TYR A 76 16.73 5.77 -4.20
C TYR A 76 18.00 5.12 -4.72
N ILE A 77 18.63 4.28 -3.90
CA ILE A 77 19.83 3.54 -4.28
C ILE A 77 19.51 2.57 -5.42
N TYR A 78 18.42 1.80 -5.28
CA TYR A 78 17.96 0.86 -6.30
C TYR A 78 17.75 1.58 -7.65
N TRP A 79 16.96 2.65 -7.66
CA TRP A 79 16.62 3.37 -8.88
C TRP A 79 17.85 3.99 -9.54
N LYS A 80 18.69 4.67 -8.78
CA LYS A 80 19.81 5.45 -9.33
C LYS A 80 20.99 4.59 -9.79
N TYR A 81 21.22 3.45 -9.13
CA TYR A 81 22.44 2.68 -9.33
C TYR A 81 22.21 1.23 -9.78
N LEU A 82 21.10 0.61 -9.38
CA LEU A 82 20.89 -0.83 -9.58
C LEU A 82 19.87 -1.16 -10.69
N SER A 83 18.96 -0.25 -11.01
CA SER A 83 17.92 -0.45 -12.04
C SER A 83 18.46 -0.48 -13.48
N ARG A 84 19.75 -0.17 -13.68
CA ARG A 84 20.35 0.12 -15.00
C ARG A 84 20.39 -1.08 -15.95
N GLU A 85 20.24 -2.30 -15.43
CA GLU A 85 20.13 -3.53 -16.23
C GLU A 85 18.70 -3.76 -16.76
N GLU A 86 17.69 -3.10 -16.18
CA GLU A 86 16.30 -3.16 -16.62
C GLU A 86 16.11 -2.12 -17.74
N ALA A 87 15.87 -2.57 -18.97
CA ALA A 87 15.75 -1.71 -20.16
C ALA A 87 14.66 -0.62 -20.05
N GLN A 88 13.71 -0.80 -19.13
CA GLN A 88 12.72 0.20 -18.72
C GLN A 88 12.41 0.02 -17.24
N PRO A 89 12.18 1.10 -16.48
CA PRO A 89 11.75 0.97 -15.10
C PRO A 89 10.40 0.29 -15.04
N THR A 90 10.29 -0.75 -14.21
CA THR A 90 9.05 -1.52 -14.10
C THR A 90 7.89 -0.64 -13.62
N ARG A 91 6.67 -0.91 -14.12
CA ARG A 91 5.44 -0.25 -13.64
C ARG A 91 5.33 -0.27 -12.11
N LEU A 92 5.77 -1.37 -11.50
CA LEU A 92 5.76 -1.57 -10.06
C LEU A 92 6.75 -0.64 -9.35
N ALA A 93 7.93 -0.36 -9.91
CA ALA A 93 8.87 0.63 -9.37
C ALA A 93 8.28 2.05 -9.38
N ARG A 94 7.61 2.45 -10.47
CA ARG A 94 6.93 3.76 -10.54
C ARG A 94 5.75 3.86 -9.58
N SER A 95 4.92 2.81 -9.50
CA SER A 95 3.84 2.76 -8.52
C SER A 95 4.38 2.90 -7.11
N PHE A 96 5.48 2.20 -6.79
CA PHE A 96 6.13 2.29 -5.50
C PHE A 96 6.63 3.72 -5.21
N TYR A 97 7.31 4.37 -6.17
CA TYR A 97 7.80 5.74 -6.03
C TYR A 97 6.69 6.68 -5.56
N TRP A 98 5.57 6.68 -6.28
CA TRP A 98 4.42 7.56 -5.98
C TRP A 98 3.76 7.21 -4.64
N SER A 99 3.60 5.92 -4.34
CA SER A 99 3.03 5.50 -3.05
C SER A 99 3.92 5.90 -1.87
N CYS A 100 5.23 5.70 -1.96
CA CYS A 100 6.18 6.03 -0.91
C CYS A 100 6.30 7.55 -0.72
N LEU A 101 6.40 8.31 -1.82
CA LEU A 101 6.45 9.77 -1.78
C LEU A 101 5.18 10.36 -1.14
N LYS A 102 4.00 9.87 -1.53
CA LYS A 102 2.72 10.30 -0.95
C LYS A 102 2.69 10.07 0.56
N SER A 103 2.98 8.85 1.01
CA SER A 103 2.97 8.52 2.44
C SER A 103 3.96 9.36 3.24
N GLN A 104 5.12 9.69 2.68
CA GLN A 104 6.06 10.60 3.34
C GLN A 104 5.56 12.05 3.38
N VAL A 105 4.97 12.57 2.30
CA VAL A 105 4.45 13.94 2.34
C VAL A 105 3.30 14.06 3.35
N GLU A 106 2.36 13.12 3.35
CA GLU A 106 1.22 13.13 4.28
C GLU A 106 1.69 13.10 5.74
N LEU A 107 2.57 12.14 6.11
CA LEU A 107 3.09 12.09 7.48
C LEU A 107 4.02 13.27 7.81
N GLY A 108 4.80 13.73 6.83
CA GLY A 108 5.78 14.78 7.02
C GLY A 108 5.14 16.12 7.32
N LEU A 109 3.99 16.42 6.71
CA LEU A 109 3.20 17.62 7.00
C LEU A 109 2.61 17.57 8.42
N ASP A 110 2.04 16.42 8.82
CA ASP A 110 1.42 16.25 10.14
C ASP A 110 2.44 16.32 11.29
N LEU A 111 3.65 15.81 11.06
CA LEU A 111 4.68 15.65 12.09
C LEU A 111 5.85 16.66 11.97
N GLN A 112 5.82 17.55 10.98
CA GLN A 112 6.88 18.53 10.67
C GLN A 112 8.25 17.88 10.41
N LEU A 113 8.26 16.80 9.62
CA LEU A 113 9.45 15.99 9.35
C LEU A 113 10.19 16.43 8.07
N PRO A 114 11.46 16.01 7.88
CA PRO A 114 12.23 16.35 6.70
C PRO A 114 11.57 15.90 5.39
N GLN A 115 11.91 16.59 4.29
CA GLN A 115 11.43 16.23 2.97
C GLN A 115 12.01 14.89 2.49
N SER A 116 11.24 14.21 1.64
CA SER A 116 11.65 12.95 1.03
C SER A 116 12.84 13.10 0.10
N VAL A 117 13.82 12.20 0.21
CA VAL A 117 14.91 12.05 -0.77
C VAL A 117 14.41 11.65 -2.16
N LEU A 118 13.18 11.11 -2.26
CA LEU A 118 12.59 10.73 -3.53
C LEU A 118 12.30 11.94 -4.42
N LYS A 119 12.11 13.14 -3.84
CA LYS A 119 11.91 14.37 -4.61
C LYS A 119 13.10 14.69 -5.53
N ASP A 120 14.29 14.16 -5.24
CA ASP A 120 15.48 14.35 -6.06
C ASP A 120 15.52 13.41 -7.29
N LEU A 121 14.60 12.45 -7.41
CA LEU A 121 14.50 11.50 -8.53
C LEU A 121 13.44 11.95 -9.54
N ASN A 122 13.72 13.06 -10.21
CA ASN A 122 12.76 13.67 -11.14
C ASN A 122 12.42 12.76 -12.34
N ASP A 123 13.32 11.85 -12.71
CA ASP A 123 13.12 10.84 -13.75
C ASP A 123 12.15 9.72 -13.30
N ALA A 124 12.19 9.31 -12.03
CA ALA A 124 11.26 8.35 -11.45
C ALA A 124 9.82 8.89 -11.39
N GLY A 125 9.67 10.19 -11.12
CA GLY A 125 8.39 10.90 -11.08
C GLY A 125 7.91 11.46 -12.42
N SER A 126 8.64 11.25 -13.52
CA SER A 126 8.31 11.84 -14.82
C SER A 126 7.02 11.28 -15.44
N GLU A 127 6.65 10.06 -15.06
CA GLU A 127 5.44 9.38 -15.50
C GLU A 127 4.56 9.05 -14.29
N LEU A 128 3.25 9.28 -14.44
CA LEU A 128 2.26 8.76 -13.50
C LEU A 128 2.29 7.23 -13.53
N PRO A 129 1.96 6.57 -12.41
CA PRO A 129 1.89 5.12 -12.42
C PRO A 129 0.83 4.69 -13.44
N THR A 130 0.98 3.49 -13.98
CA THR A 130 -0.04 2.88 -14.86
C THR A 130 -0.99 2.02 -14.03
N PRO A 131 -2.28 1.93 -14.41
CA PRO A 131 -3.25 1.16 -13.66
C PRO A 131 -2.83 -0.31 -13.56
N PRO A 132 -3.13 -0.98 -12.44
CA PRO A 132 -2.86 -2.41 -12.32
C PRO A 132 -3.70 -3.22 -13.31
N GLU A 133 -3.05 -4.13 -14.03
CA GLU A 133 -3.74 -5.14 -14.87
C GLU A 133 -4.45 -6.14 -13.96
N ILE A 134 -5.77 -6.00 -13.81
CA ILE A 134 -6.59 -6.96 -13.05
C ILE A 134 -7.18 -7.94 -14.05
N ASN A 135 -6.60 -9.13 -14.11
CA ASN A 135 -7.21 -10.25 -14.82
C ASN A 135 -8.51 -10.61 -14.11
N ALA A 136 -9.66 -10.43 -14.78
CA ALA A 136 -11.02 -10.67 -14.28
C ALA A 136 -11.28 -12.14 -13.82
N SER A 137 -10.28 -13.02 -13.90
CA SER A 137 -10.37 -14.44 -13.60
C SER A 137 -9.98 -14.83 -12.17
N HIS A 138 -9.48 -13.91 -11.34
CA HIS A 138 -9.15 -14.23 -9.94
C HIS A 138 -10.29 -13.78 -9.02
N PRO A 139 -11.00 -14.71 -8.33
CA PRO A 139 -11.95 -14.32 -7.29
C PRO A 139 -11.15 -13.73 -6.14
N ARG A 140 -11.04 -12.40 -6.10
CA ARG A 140 -10.46 -11.71 -4.95
C ARG A 140 -11.57 -11.54 -3.91
N HIS A 141 -11.38 -12.14 -2.75
CA HIS A 141 -12.04 -11.68 -1.54
C HIS A 141 -11.59 -10.23 -1.32
N ALA A 142 -12.48 -9.28 -1.63
CA ALA A 142 -12.24 -7.87 -1.32
C ALA A 142 -12.02 -7.73 0.19
N ILE A 143 -10.96 -7.02 0.58
CA ILE A 143 -10.64 -6.72 1.99
C ILE A 143 -11.77 -5.87 2.63
N PHE A 144 -12.58 -5.20 1.80
CA PHE A 144 -13.83 -4.55 2.18
C PHE A 144 -14.90 -4.85 1.12
N PRO A 145 -15.77 -5.86 1.31
CA PRO A 145 -16.98 -5.96 0.51
C PRO A 145 -17.97 -4.87 0.96
N PRO A 146 -18.54 -4.07 0.05
CA PRO A 146 -19.65 -3.21 0.39
C PRO A 146 -20.82 -4.06 0.91
N PRO A 147 -21.53 -3.65 1.98
CA PRO A 147 -22.67 -4.39 2.49
C PRO A 147 -23.82 -4.29 1.49
N GLY A 148 -24.04 -5.38 0.75
CA GLY A 148 -25.25 -5.60 -0.02
C GLY A 148 -25.29 -4.87 -1.35
N GLU A 149 -24.68 -5.45 -2.37
CA GLU A 149 -25.30 -5.56 -3.70
C GLU A 149 -24.52 -6.59 -4.53
N ALA A 150 -25.21 -7.66 -4.89
CA ALA A 150 -24.72 -8.66 -5.81
C ALA A 150 -25.25 -8.33 -7.20
N LEU A 151 -24.40 -7.76 -8.05
CA LEU A 151 -24.41 -8.05 -9.48
C LEU A 151 -23.08 -7.61 -10.08
N ALA A 152 -22.66 -8.28 -11.15
CA ALA A 152 -21.50 -7.94 -11.95
C ALA A 152 -21.70 -6.61 -12.73
N GLU A 153 -22.12 -5.54 -12.05
CA GLU A 153 -22.08 -4.19 -12.57
C GLU A 153 -20.64 -3.69 -12.46
N ASP A 154 -19.98 -3.75 -13.60
CA ASP A 154 -18.89 -2.87 -14.02
C ASP A 154 -17.74 -2.66 -13.01
N LEU A 155 -17.21 -3.77 -12.50
CA LEU A 155 -15.98 -3.78 -11.70
C LEU A 155 -14.81 -3.05 -12.41
N GLY A 156 -14.85 -2.99 -13.74
CA GLY A 156 -13.93 -2.22 -14.56
C GLY A 156 -14.07 -0.72 -14.35
N SER A 157 -15.29 -0.16 -14.40
CA SER A 157 -15.49 1.27 -14.15
C SER A 157 -15.24 1.67 -12.70
N VAL A 158 -15.64 0.85 -11.72
CA VAL A 158 -15.34 1.12 -10.30
C VAL A 158 -13.82 1.15 -10.06
N GLN A 159 -13.08 0.25 -10.73
CA GLN A 159 -11.62 0.24 -10.70
C GLN A 159 -11.04 1.48 -11.39
N GLU A 160 -11.55 1.83 -12.57
CA GLU A 160 -11.10 3.00 -13.32
C GLU A 160 -11.35 4.29 -12.53
N GLU A 161 -12.51 4.42 -11.90
CA GLU A 161 -12.86 5.54 -11.02
C GLU A 161 -11.93 5.61 -9.80
N SER A 162 -11.73 4.47 -9.10
CA SER A 162 -10.78 4.37 -7.99
C SER A 162 -9.36 4.76 -8.40
N TRP A 163 -8.98 4.43 -9.63
CA TRP A 163 -7.69 4.77 -10.21
C TRP A 163 -7.56 6.27 -10.48
N TYR A 164 -8.56 6.91 -11.10
CA TYR A 164 -8.55 8.36 -11.29
C TYR A 164 -8.55 9.13 -9.97
N TYR A 165 -9.27 8.64 -8.95
CA TYR A 165 -9.19 9.19 -7.60
C TYR A 165 -7.77 9.10 -7.04
N TYR A 166 -7.11 7.95 -7.16
CA TYR A 166 -5.73 7.79 -6.73
C TYR A 166 -4.77 8.75 -7.47
N LEU A 167 -4.89 8.87 -8.80
CA LEU A 167 -4.08 9.79 -9.60
C LEU A 167 -4.29 11.25 -9.20
N THR A 168 -5.54 11.64 -8.91
CA THR A 168 -5.88 12.99 -8.45
C THR A 168 -5.24 13.26 -7.09
N GLU A 169 -5.34 12.32 -6.15
CA GLU A 169 -4.77 12.44 -4.81
C GLU A 169 -3.23 12.57 -4.82
N ILE A 170 -2.51 11.81 -5.65
CA ILE A 170 -1.05 11.89 -5.72
C ILE A 170 -0.55 13.15 -6.43
N THR A 171 -1.31 13.71 -7.36
CA THR A 171 -0.93 14.92 -8.10
C THR A 171 -1.24 16.21 -7.33
N GLN A 172 -2.17 16.20 -6.38
CA GLN A 172 -2.49 17.36 -5.55
C GLN A 172 -1.52 17.56 -4.38
N LYS A 173 -0.89 16.47 -3.91
CA LYS A 173 -0.12 16.44 -2.66
C LYS A 173 1.40 16.40 -2.86
N VAL A 174 1.89 16.36 -4.09
CA VAL A 174 3.33 16.36 -4.43
C VAL A 174 3.71 17.68 -5.06
#